data_AF-A0A7J4IVF9-F1
#
_entry.id   AF-A0A7J4IVF9-F1
#
_cell.length_a   1.000
_cell.length_b   1.000
_cell.length_c   1.000
_cell.angle_alpha   90.00
_cell.angle_beta   90.00
_cell.angle_gamma   90.00
#
_symmetry.space_group_name_H-M   'P 1'
#
loop_
_entity.id
_entity.type
_entity.pdbx_description
1 polymer ?
#
loop_
_entity_poly.entity_id
_entity_poly.type
_entity_poly.pdbx_seq_one_letter_code
_entity_poly.pdbx_strand_id
1 'polypeptide(L)'
;MEPSKISVFDIIGPVMVGPSSSHTAGAVRIGNEFSKVLCGRLERVEITLFNSFADTGTGHGTRTAIVAGILGLSTEDEKIRGAIDFAAQAGVHIAFHNAYDPDRHPNSALIYAQTTLGTFCGFGESVGGGMINFRQIRTEAELIETFA
;
A
#
# COMPACT_ATOMS: atom_id res chain seq x y z
N MET A 1 -0.55 23.60 -24.55
CA MET A 1 -1.19 22.46 -23.87
C MET A 1 -0.27 21.28 -24.10
N GLU A 2 0.69 21.09 -23.19
CA GLU A 2 1.69 20.03 -23.30
C GLU A 2 1.01 18.68 -23.01
N PRO A 3 1.28 17.61 -23.78
CA PRO A 3 0.71 16.29 -23.51
C PRO A 3 1.29 15.75 -22.19
N SER A 4 0.42 15.22 -21.32
CA SER A 4 0.86 14.60 -20.05
C SER A 4 1.80 13.44 -20.36
N LYS A 5 3.07 13.56 -19.95
CA LYS A 5 4.02 12.46 -19.99
C LYS A 5 3.54 11.36 -19.04
N ILE A 6 2.90 10.35 -19.57
CA ILE A 6 2.79 9.05 -18.90
C ILE A 6 4.23 8.52 -18.83
N SER A 7 4.82 8.57 -17.63
CA SER A 7 6.12 7.96 -17.38
C SER A 7 5.95 6.44 -17.42
N VAL A 8 6.67 5.78 -18.32
CA VAL A 8 6.58 4.35 -18.65
C VAL A 8 7.13 3.40 -17.56
N PHE A 9 7.31 3.88 -16.32
CA PHE A 9 8.13 3.18 -15.33
C PHE A 9 7.43 2.51 -14.15
N ASP A 10 6.09 2.57 -13.98
CA ASP A 10 5.46 2.02 -12.76
C ASP A 10 4.37 0.94 -12.98
N ILE A 11 4.47 0.12 -14.04
CA ILE A 11 3.56 -1.03 -14.21
C ILE A 11 4.28 -2.31 -13.78
N ILE A 12 4.07 -2.73 -12.53
CA ILE A 12 4.56 -4.02 -12.02
C ILE A 12 3.36 -4.96 -11.80
N GLY A 13 3.24 -6.00 -12.64
CA GLY A 13 2.49 -7.20 -12.26
C GLY A 13 1.88 -8.02 -13.42
N PRO A 14 1.94 -9.37 -13.37
CA PRO A 14 1.18 -10.23 -14.28
C PRO A 14 -0.32 -10.15 -14.02
N VAL A 15 -1.13 -10.34 -15.08
CA VAL A 15 -2.59 -10.38 -15.06
C VAL A 15 -3.09 -11.57 -14.23
N MET A 16 -3.79 -11.31 -13.12
CA MET A 16 -4.52 -12.34 -12.37
C MET A 16 -6.04 -12.19 -12.54
N VAL A 17 -6.71 -13.30 -12.90
CA VAL A 17 -8.17 -13.41 -13.00
C VAL A 17 -8.72 -14.03 -11.71
N GLY A 18 -9.42 -13.22 -10.92
CA GLY A 18 -10.16 -13.64 -9.72
C GLY A 18 -10.92 -12.46 -9.10
N PRO A 19 -12.11 -12.67 -8.51
CA PRO A 19 -13.04 -11.61 -8.12
C PRO A 19 -12.55 -10.65 -7.01
N SER A 20 -11.42 -10.92 -6.35
CA SER A 20 -10.84 -10.07 -5.28
C SER A 20 -9.36 -9.68 -5.50
N SER A 21 -8.86 -9.74 -6.75
CA SER A 21 -7.43 -9.51 -7.03
C SER A 21 -6.93 -8.09 -6.71
N SER A 22 -7.77 -7.06 -6.76
CA SER A 22 -7.37 -5.68 -6.44
C SER A 22 -7.21 -5.44 -4.94
N HIS A 23 -8.21 -5.84 -4.16
CA HIS A 23 -8.30 -5.58 -2.72
C HIS A 23 -7.38 -6.46 -1.89
N THR A 24 -6.95 -7.61 -2.41
CA THR A 24 -6.01 -8.51 -1.74
C THR A 24 -4.67 -8.55 -2.45
N ALA A 25 -4.58 -9.05 -3.69
CA ALA A 25 -3.29 -9.21 -4.36
C ALA A 25 -2.63 -7.87 -4.69
N GLY A 26 -3.40 -6.88 -5.16
CA GLY A 26 -2.93 -5.51 -5.34
C GLY A 26 -2.47 -4.87 -4.04
N ALA A 27 -3.24 -5.01 -2.97
CA ALA A 27 -2.88 -4.54 -1.63
C ALA A 27 -1.58 -5.17 -1.10
N VAL A 28 -1.39 -6.49 -1.23
CA VAL A 28 -0.12 -7.16 -0.90
C VAL A 28 1.04 -6.61 -1.74
N ARG A 29 0.83 -6.40 -3.04
CA ARG A 29 1.87 -5.84 -3.91
C ARG A 29 2.26 -4.42 -3.50
N ILE A 30 1.30 -3.56 -3.14
CA ILE A 30 1.58 -2.21 -2.63
C ILE A 30 2.47 -2.28 -1.38
N GLY A 31 2.12 -3.16 -0.43
CA GLY A 31 2.95 -3.38 0.76
C GLY A 31 4.35 -3.91 0.42
N ASN A 32 4.47 -4.82 -0.56
CA ASN A 32 5.75 -5.38 -1.00
C ASN A 32 6.66 -4.36 -1.68
N GLU A 33 6.13 -3.44 -2.49
CA GLU A 33 6.96 -2.37 -3.04
C GLU A 33 7.39 -1.39 -1.94
N PHE A 34 6.52 -1.13 -0.97
CA PHE A 34 6.88 -0.31 0.19
C PHE A 34 7.96 -0.96 1.06
N SER A 35 7.91 -2.28 1.27
CA SER A 35 8.91 -2.98 2.11
C SER A 35 10.32 -2.90 1.53
N LYS A 36 10.46 -2.84 0.19
CA LYS A 36 11.76 -2.67 -0.48
C LYS A 36 12.43 -1.34 -0.21
N VAL A 37 11.66 -0.29 0.13
CA VAL A 37 12.22 1.03 0.46
C VAL A 37 12.51 1.20 1.95
N LEU A 38 11.98 0.32 2.81
CA LEU A 38 12.23 0.37 4.25
C LEU A 38 13.68 0.03 4.56
N CYS A 39 14.28 0.82 5.45
CA CYS A 39 15.57 0.51 6.05
C CYS A 39 15.44 0.61 7.57
N GLY A 40 16.13 -0.28 8.30
CA GLY A 40 16.06 -0.35 9.75
C GLY A 40 14.90 -1.21 10.27
N ARG A 41 14.82 -1.37 11.59
CA ARG A 41 13.75 -2.15 12.22
C ARG A 41 12.48 -1.31 12.24
N LEU A 42 11.38 -1.88 11.74
CA LEU A 42 10.06 -1.26 11.73
C LEU A 42 9.50 -1.14 13.16
N GLU A 43 8.96 0.02 13.51
CA GLU A 43 8.41 0.31 14.84
C GLU A 43 6.93 0.72 14.78
N ARG A 44 6.56 1.50 13.76
CA ARG A 44 5.19 1.98 13.55
C ARG A 44 4.84 2.03 12.07
N VAL A 45 3.60 1.72 11.73
CA VAL A 45 3.01 1.90 10.40
C VAL A 45 1.65 2.57 10.54
N GLU A 46 1.41 3.60 9.75
CA GLU A 46 0.09 4.22 9.58
C GLU A 46 -0.34 4.06 8.13
N ILE A 47 -1.55 3.54 7.91
CA ILE A 47 -2.07 3.24 6.58
C ILE A 47 -3.38 4.00 6.40
N THR A 48 -3.39 4.94 5.46
CA THR A 48 -4.62 5.63 5.03
C THR A 48 -5.15 4.96 3.76
N LEU A 49 -6.36 4.43 3.84
CA LEU A 49 -7.09 3.86 2.72
C LEU A 49 -8.02 4.92 2.13
N PHE A 50 -8.08 4.97 0.80
CA PHE A 50 -8.96 5.90 0.09
C PHE A 50 -10.12 5.15 -0.60
N ASN A 51 -11.28 5.77 -0.67
CA ASN A 51 -12.40 5.37 -1.54
C ASN A 51 -12.78 3.88 -1.39
N SER A 52 -12.82 3.09 -2.47
CA SER A 52 -13.20 1.66 -2.44
C SER A 52 -12.38 0.83 -1.45
N PHE A 53 -11.07 1.12 -1.31
CA PHE A 53 -10.24 0.48 -0.29
C PHE A 53 -10.71 0.80 1.13
N ALA A 54 -11.16 2.04 1.39
CA ALA A 54 -11.71 2.45 2.67
C ALA A 54 -13.10 1.85 2.94
N ASP A 55 -13.96 1.89 1.92
CA ASP A 55 -15.39 1.56 2.03
C ASP A 55 -15.62 0.05 2.12
N THR A 56 -14.92 -0.73 1.28
CA THR A 56 -15.17 -2.17 1.14
C THR A 56 -13.98 -3.04 1.54
N GLY A 57 -12.81 -2.44 1.80
CA GLY A 57 -11.58 -3.18 2.07
C GLY A 57 -11.59 -4.01 3.35
N THR A 58 -12.41 -3.67 4.34
CA THR A 58 -12.59 -4.49 5.55
C THR A 58 -13.17 -5.87 5.21
N GLY A 59 -14.15 -5.95 4.30
CA GLY A 59 -14.76 -7.20 3.85
C GLY A 59 -13.87 -8.06 2.96
N HIS A 60 -12.81 -7.47 2.40
CA HIS A 60 -11.89 -8.12 1.46
C HIS A 60 -10.47 -8.35 2.04
N GLY A 61 -10.27 -8.03 3.31
CA GLY A 61 -8.98 -8.21 3.99
C GLY A 61 -7.88 -7.24 3.52
N THR A 62 -8.23 -6.09 2.93
CA THR A 62 -7.28 -5.14 2.35
C THR A 62 -6.26 -4.62 3.35
N ARG A 63 -6.70 -4.30 4.58
CA ARG A 63 -5.82 -3.88 5.67
C ARG A 63 -4.75 -4.93 5.97
N THR A 64 -5.20 -6.16 6.17
CA THR A 64 -4.33 -7.31 6.42
C THR A 64 -3.39 -7.59 5.25
N ALA A 65 -3.88 -7.47 4.02
CA ALA A 65 -3.11 -7.65 2.80
C ALA A 65 -1.98 -6.61 2.64
N ILE A 66 -2.23 -5.33 2.90
CA ILE A 66 -1.17 -4.31 2.88
C ILE A 66 -0.11 -4.64 3.93
N VAL A 67 -0.52 -4.95 5.16
CA VAL A 67 0.42 -5.30 6.24
C VAL A 67 1.23 -6.54 5.87
N ALA A 68 0.62 -7.57 5.27
CA ALA A 68 1.31 -8.76 4.80
C ALA A 68 2.43 -8.40 3.81
N GLY A 69 2.14 -7.53 2.84
CA GLY A 69 3.15 -7.04 1.90
C GLY A 69 4.26 -6.24 2.58
N ILE A 70 3.94 -5.39 3.56
CA ILE A 70 4.95 -4.62 4.33
C ILE A 70 5.89 -5.57 5.08
N LEU A 71 5.38 -6.70 5.58
CA LEU A 71 6.17 -7.77 6.20
C LEU A 71 6.91 -8.67 5.19
N GLY A 72 6.78 -8.40 3.88
CA GLY A 72 7.46 -9.14 2.81
C GLY A 72 6.77 -10.44 2.38
N LEU A 73 5.50 -10.65 2.74
CA LEU A 73 4.74 -11.83 2.34
C LEU A 73 4.30 -11.72 0.87
N SER A 74 4.34 -12.85 0.15
CA SER A 74 3.84 -12.92 -1.22
C SER A 74 2.31 -12.99 -1.29
N THR A 75 1.72 -12.78 -2.47
CA THR A 75 0.25 -12.85 -2.67
C THR A 75 -0.34 -14.22 -2.41
N GLU A 76 0.47 -15.28 -2.48
CA GLU A 76 0.05 -16.67 -2.28
C GLU A 76 0.36 -17.18 -0.86
N ASP A 77 0.88 -16.32 0.01
CA ASP A 77 1.30 -16.76 1.34
C ASP A 77 0.09 -16.99 2.25
N GLU A 78 -0.03 -18.21 2.78
CA GLU A 78 -1.10 -18.59 3.71
C GLU A 78 -1.08 -17.73 5.00
N LYS A 79 0.08 -17.15 5.34
CA LYS A 79 0.28 -16.28 6.50
C LYS A 79 -0.36 -14.91 6.35
N ILE A 80 -0.85 -14.53 5.16
CA ILE A 80 -1.51 -13.21 4.96
C ILE A 80 -2.56 -12.97 6.06
N ARG A 81 -3.41 -13.95 6.37
CA ARG A 81 -4.50 -13.79 7.34
C ARG A 81 -4.05 -13.36 8.75
N GLY A 82 -2.83 -13.72 9.15
CA GLY A 82 -2.26 -13.40 10.46
C GLY A 82 -1.31 -12.20 10.46
N ALA A 83 -1.17 -11.48 9.34
CA ALA A 83 -0.12 -10.45 9.19
C ALA A 83 -0.16 -9.35 10.25
N ILE A 84 -1.36 -8.90 10.65
CA ILE A 84 -1.50 -7.88 11.71
C ILE A 84 -1.02 -8.44 13.06
N ASP A 85 -1.33 -9.69 13.37
CA ASP A 85 -0.88 -10.34 14.61
C ASP A 85 0.63 -10.56 14.60
N PHE A 86 1.21 -10.96 13.47
CA PHE A 86 2.65 -11.12 13.32
C PHE A 86 3.40 -9.80 13.51
N ALA A 87 2.86 -8.70 12.96
CA ALA A 87 3.41 -7.37 13.19
C ALA A 87 3.34 -6.97 14.68
N ALA A 88 2.22 -7.22 15.34
CA ALA A 88 2.06 -6.93 16.76
C ALA A 88 3.03 -7.77 17.63
N GLN A 89 3.21 -9.06 17.32
CA GLN A 89 4.18 -9.93 17.99
C GLN A 89 5.63 -9.47 17.78
N ALA A 90 5.93 -8.86 16.63
CA ALA A 90 7.21 -8.24 16.35
C ALA A 90 7.39 -6.85 17.01
N GLY A 91 6.39 -6.36 17.76
CA GLY A 91 6.40 -5.06 18.42
C GLY A 91 6.12 -3.87 17.50
N VAL A 92 5.54 -4.11 16.32
CA VAL A 92 5.17 -3.05 15.37
C VAL A 92 3.78 -2.53 15.68
N HIS A 93 3.65 -1.22 15.90
CA HIS A 93 2.37 -0.56 16.07
C HIS A 93 1.73 -0.24 14.72
N ILE A 94 0.51 -0.71 14.47
CA ILE A 94 -0.21 -0.45 13.22
C ILE A 94 -1.45 0.40 13.50
N ALA A 95 -1.62 1.49 12.74
CA ALA A 95 -2.82 2.31 12.72
C ALA A 95 -3.42 2.38 11.31
N PHE A 96 -4.75 2.50 11.24
CA PHE A 96 -5.47 2.64 9.98
C PHE A 96 -6.35 3.88 10.00
N HIS A 97 -6.38 4.55 8.86
CA HIS A 97 -7.24 5.70 8.60
C HIS A 97 -8.02 5.46 7.31
N ASN A 98 -9.22 6.04 7.24
CA ASN A 98 -10.04 6.02 6.05
C ASN A 98 -10.21 7.46 5.57
N ALA A 99 -10.11 7.68 4.27
CA ALA A 99 -10.29 8.97 3.63
C ALA A 99 -11.09 8.83 2.34
N TYR A 100 -11.73 9.92 1.91
CA TYR A 100 -12.41 10.03 0.63
C TYR A 100 -11.74 11.12 -0.19
N ASP A 101 -11.44 10.82 -1.45
CA ASP A 101 -10.84 11.77 -2.39
C ASP A 101 -11.29 11.39 -3.81
N PRO A 102 -12.21 12.15 -4.43
CA PRO A 102 -12.79 11.79 -5.72
C PRO A 102 -11.78 11.83 -6.88
N ASP A 103 -10.65 12.52 -6.71
CA ASP A 103 -9.64 12.66 -7.75
C ASP A 103 -8.61 11.51 -7.70
N ARG A 104 -8.66 10.66 -6.67
CA ARG A 104 -7.79 9.47 -6.54
C ARG A 104 -8.40 8.23 -7.15
N HIS A 105 -7.52 7.32 -7.58
CA HIS A 105 -7.93 5.96 -7.92
C HIS A 105 -8.70 5.33 -6.74
N PRO A 106 -9.80 4.57 -6.99
CA PRO A 106 -10.65 4.04 -5.92
C PRO A 106 -9.94 3.05 -4.99
N ASN A 107 -8.86 2.43 -5.46
CA ASN A 107 -8.09 1.43 -4.74
C ASN A 107 -6.71 1.96 -4.37
N SER A 108 -6.65 2.98 -3.52
CA SER A 108 -5.39 3.66 -3.17
C SER A 108 -5.08 3.58 -1.68
N ALA A 109 -3.80 3.54 -1.37
CA ALA A 109 -3.28 3.54 -0.01
C ALA A 109 -2.06 4.46 0.12
N LEU A 110 -2.06 5.25 1.19
CA LEU A 110 -0.91 6.00 1.67
C LEU A 110 -0.35 5.29 2.90
N ILE A 111 0.95 5.04 2.91
CA ILE A 111 1.64 4.32 3.96
C ILE A 111 2.73 5.22 4.52
N TYR A 112 2.68 5.46 5.83
CA TYR A 112 3.76 6.02 6.61
C TYR A 112 4.35 4.96 7.51
N ALA A 113 5.67 4.88 7.59
CA ALA A 113 6.35 3.99 8.51
C ALA A 113 7.46 4.70 9.24
N GLN A 114 7.58 4.41 10.53
CA GLN A 114 8.70 4.81 11.36
C GLN A 114 9.57 3.59 11.63
N THR A 115 10.87 3.73 11.41
CA THR A 115 11.87 2.72 11.71
C THR A 115 12.97 3.31 12.58
N THR A 116 13.85 2.45 13.08
CA THR A 116 15.06 2.86 13.79
C THR A 116 16.02 3.73 12.96
N LEU A 117 15.87 3.78 11.63
CA LEU A 117 16.74 4.54 10.73
C LEU A 117 16.03 5.73 10.07
N GLY A 118 14.74 5.94 10.31
CA GLY A 118 14.02 7.11 9.81
C GLY A 118 12.56 6.86 9.51
N THR A 119 11.97 7.83 8.82
CA THR A 119 10.56 7.79 8.38
C THR A 119 10.50 7.57 6.88
N PHE A 120 9.59 6.69 6.46
CA PHE A 120 9.37 6.31 5.08
C PHE A 120 7.92 6.54 4.71
N CYS A 121 7.68 7.04 3.50
CA CYS A 121 6.35 7.26 2.98
C CYS A 121 6.22 6.71 1.56
N GLY A 122 5.07 6.12 1.26
CA GLY A 122 4.76 5.59 -0.06
C GLY A 122 3.27 5.67 -0.35
N PHE A 123 2.95 5.84 -1.63
CA PHE A 123 1.59 5.85 -2.14
C PHE A 123 1.46 4.78 -3.22
N GLY A 124 0.42 3.95 -3.11
CA GLY A 124 0.17 2.87 -4.04
C GLY A 124 -1.27 2.82 -4.50
N GLU A 125 -1.48 2.41 -5.74
CA GLU A 125 -2.79 2.27 -6.37
C GLU A 125 -2.91 0.89 -6.99
N SER A 126 -3.99 0.16 -6.72
CA SER A 126 -4.28 -1.09 -7.42
C SER A 126 -5.21 -0.86 -8.60
N VAL A 127 -4.63 -0.86 -9.80
CA VAL A 127 -5.32 -0.53 -11.07
C VAL A 127 -6.04 -1.72 -11.72
N GLY A 128 -6.13 -2.86 -11.02
CA GLY A 128 -6.81 -4.07 -11.48
C GLY A 128 -5.91 -5.08 -12.20
N GLY A 129 -6.40 -6.32 -12.34
CA GLY A 129 -5.62 -7.43 -12.90
C GLY A 129 -4.38 -7.80 -12.07
N GLY A 130 -4.29 -7.36 -10.82
CA GLY A 130 -3.10 -7.52 -9.98
C GLY A 130 -1.99 -6.49 -10.23
N MET A 131 -2.13 -5.60 -11.21
CA MET A 131 -1.16 -4.52 -11.43
C MET A 131 -1.32 -3.43 -10.36
N ILE A 132 -0.21 -2.76 -10.07
CA ILE A 132 -0.19 -1.60 -9.18
C ILE A 132 0.64 -0.49 -9.80
N ASN A 133 0.31 0.75 -9.44
CA ASN A 133 1.25 1.88 -9.47
C ASN A 133 1.78 2.07 -8.05
N PHE A 134 3.07 2.35 -7.90
CA PHE A 134 3.65 2.66 -6.59
C PHE A 134 4.65 3.79 -6.71
N ARG A 135 4.59 4.73 -5.77
CA ARG A 135 5.51 5.87 -5.68
C ARG A 135 6.02 6.01 -4.26
N GLN A 136 7.35 6.05 -4.12
CA GLN A 136 7.98 6.50 -2.88
C GLN A 136 7.85 8.02 -2.76
N ILE A 137 7.48 8.51 -1.58
CA ILE A 137 7.42 9.94 -1.28
C ILE A 137 8.64 10.28 -0.42
N ARG A 138 9.53 11.12 -0.94
CA ARG A 138 10.85 11.41 -0.36
C ARG A 138 10.86 12.68 0.47
N THR A 139 9.93 13.60 0.22
CA THR A 139 9.88 14.89 0.91
C THR A 139 8.47 15.28 1.35
N GLU A 140 8.40 16.17 2.33
CA GLU A 140 7.13 16.76 2.80
C GLU A 140 6.47 17.65 1.73
N ALA A 141 7.25 18.27 0.83
CA ALA A 141 6.73 18.98 -0.32
C ALA A 141 6.04 18.03 -1.32
N GLU A 142 6.64 16.88 -1.61
CA GLU A 142 6.02 15.86 -2.46
C GLU A 142 4.77 15.24 -1.82
N LEU A 143 4.71 15.16 -0.49
CA LEU A 143 3.50 14.79 0.24
C LEU A 143 2.39 15.81 -0.06
N ILE A 144 2.66 17.09 0.13
CA ILE A 144 1.69 18.15 -0.14
C ILE A 144 1.27 18.11 -1.61
N GLU A 145 2.18 18.03 -2.58
CA GLU A 145 1.80 17.95 -4.00
C GLU A 145 1.01 16.68 -4.37
N THR A 146 1.26 15.57 -3.67
CA THR A 146 0.50 14.32 -3.89
C THR A 146 -0.88 14.37 -3.22
N PHE A 147 -1.06 15.21 -2.19
CA PHE A 147 -2.23 15.23 -1.31
C PHE A 147 -2.95 16.60 -1.19
N ALA A 148 -2.59 17.60 -2.00
CA ALA A 148 -3.22 18.92 -2.12
C ALA A 148 -4.02 19.02 -3.42
#